data_AF-A0A836BID2-F1
#
_entry.id   AF-A0A836BID2-F1
#
_cell.length_a   1.000
_cell.length_b   1.000
_cell.length_c   1.000
_cell.angle_alpha   90.00
_cell.angle_beta   90.00
_cell.angle_gamma   90.00
#
_symmetry.space_group_name_H-M   'P 1'
#
loop_
_entity.id
_entity.type
_entity.pdbx_description
1 polymer ?
#
loop_
_entity_poly.entity_id
_entity_poly.type
_entity_poly.pdbx_seq_one_letter_code
_entity_poly.pdbx_strand_id
1 'polypeptide(L)' 'MANNKDDEIIKRLDTMIGLLVENMVVSGLIGKGRAIEILYTAGLGPTEIGHIFDVPATSISPVLSRQKKQKKRRKASKNV' A
#
# COMPACT_ATOMS: atom_id res chain seq x y z
N MET A 1 8.40 -14.52 -28.27
CA MET A 1 7.09 -13.82 -28.21
C MET A 1 6.43 -14.25 -26.93
N ALA A 2 6.74 -13.59 -25.81
CA ALA A 2 6.29 -14.00 -24.49
C ALA A 2 5.62 -12.81 -23.79
N ASN A 3 4.56 -13.11 -23.02
CA ASN A 3 4.04 -12.35 -21.87
C ASN A 3 2.85 -11.39 -22.00
N ASN A 4 2.25 -11.13 -23.18
CA ASN A 4 1.10 -10.20 -23.24
C ASN A 4 -0.12 -10.61 -22.37
N LYS A 5 -0.37 -11.92 -22.20
CA LYS A 5 -1.50 -12.40 -21.38
C LYS A 5 -1.19 -12.32 -19.87
N ASP A 6 0.03 -12.65 -19.48
CA ASP A 6 0.44 -12.63 -18.07
C ASP A 6 0.51 -11.19 -17.57
N ASP A 7 1.03 -10.27 -18.39
CA ASP A 7 1.05 -8.84 -18.08
C ASP A 7 -0.37 -8.25 -17.94
N GLU A 8 -1.33 -8.75 -18.74
CA GLU A 8 -2.73 -8.33 -18.63
C GLU A 8 -3.41 -8.88 -17.37
N ILE A 9 -3.10 -10.12 -16.99
CA ILE A 9 -3.59 -10.72 -15.74
C ILE A 9 -3.04 -9.96 -14.53
N ILE A 10 -1.75 -9.64 -14.53
CA ILE A 10 -1.10 -8.87 -13.45
C ILE A 10 -1.79 -7.51 -13.28
N LYS A 11 -1.99 -6.76 -14.38
CA LYS A 11 -2.71 -5.47 -14.34
C LYS A 11 -4.12 -5.58 -13.77
N ARG A 12 -4.86 -6.64 -14.13
CA ARG A 12 -6.21 -6.89 -13.62
C ARG A 12 -6.19 -7.20 -12.12
N LEU A 13 -5.25 -8.02 -11.66
CA LEU A 13 -5.07 -8.35 -10.25
C LEU A 13 -4.71 -7.10 -9.43
N ASP A 14 -3.78 -6.27 -9.92
CA ASP A 14 -3.41 -5.02 -9.26
C ASP A 14 -4.60 -4.07 -9.14
N THR A 15 -5.42 -3.96 -10.19
CA THR A 15 -6.65 -3.17 -10.18
C THR A 15 -7.65 -3.70 -9.15
N MET A 16 -7.87 -5.03 -9.09
CA MET A 16 -8.77 -5.63 -8.12
C MET A 16 -8.30 -5.41 -6.68
N ILE A 17 -7.00 -5.55 -6.42
CA ILE A 17 -6.41 -5.30 -5.10
C ILE A 17 -6.58 -3.82 -4.71
N GLY A 18 -6.34 -2.89 -5.65
CA GLY A 18 -6.54 -1.46 -5.44
C GLY A 18 -7.97 -1.14 -5.02
N LEU A 19 -8.96 -1.64 -5.77
CA LEU A 19 -10.39 -1.43 -5.50
C LEU A 19 -10.83 -2.02 -4.15
N LEU A 20 -10.37 -3.22 -3.81
CA LEU A 20 -10.66 -3.86 -2.52
C LEU A 20 -10.13 -3.01 -1.37
N VAL A 21 -8.87 -2.60 -1.45
CA VAL A 21 -8.22 -1.83 -0.39
C VAL A 21 -8.82 -0.44 -0.25
N GLU A 22 -9.13 0.22 -1.36
CA GLU A 22 -9.83 1.51 -1.36
C GLU A 22 -11.21 1.38 -0.70
N ASN A 23 -12.00 0.37 -1.07
CA ASN A 23 -13.31 0.14 -0.49
C ASN A 23 -13.24 -0.11 1.03
N MET A 24 -12.23 -0.85 1.51
CA MET A 24 -12.00 -1.03 2.94
C MET A 24 -11.67 0.28 3.67
N VAL A 25 -11.00 1.23 3.00
CA VAL A 25 -10.73 2.57 3.55
C VAL A 25 -12.00 3.41 3.59
N VAL A 26 -12.76 3.44 2.48
CA VAL A 26 -14.03 4.18 2.38
C VAL A 26 -15.06 3.67 3.39
N SER A 27 -15.11 2.36 3.58
CA SER A 27 -15.99 1.71 4.57
C SER A 27 -15.52 1.90 6.02
N GLY A 28 -14.37 2.54 6.26
CA GLY A 28 -13.82 2.77 7.58
C GLY A 28 -13.24 1.51 8.26
N LEU A 29 -13.16 0.39 7.55
CA LEU A 29 -12.63 -0.87 8.10
C LEU A 29 -11.13 -0.77 8.41
N ILE A 30 -10.39 -0.02 7.59
CA ILE A 30 -8.98 0.30 7.83
C ILE A 30 -8.68 1.77 7.55
N GLY A 31 -7.77 2.37 8.30
CA GLY A 31 -7.29 3.73 7.98
C GLY A 31 -6.38 3.75 6.75
N LYS A 32 -6.36 4.87 6.01
CA LYS A 32 -5.53 5.07 4.80
C LYS A 32 -4.04 4.72 5.00
N GLY A 33 -3.49 5.00 6.18
CA GLY A 33 -2.11 4.61 6.51
C GLY A 33 -1.90 3.09 6.56
N ARG A 34 -2.85 2.33 7.08
CA ARG A 34 -2.78 0.86 7.14
C ARG A 34 -2.96 0.25 5.75
N ALA A 35 -3.81 0.85 4.93
CA ALA A 35 -4.01 0.47 3.54
C ALA A 35 -2.72 0.60 2.72
N ILE A 36 -2.02 1.73 2.85
CA ILE A 36 -0.69 1.96 2.24
C ILE A 36 0.32 0.89 2.67
N GLU A 37 0.33 0.48 3.94
CA GLU A 37 1.23 -0.58 4.44
C GLU A 37 0.94 -1.94 3.81
N ILE A 38 -0.35 -2.30 3.67
CA ILE A 38 -0.77 -3.56 3.09
C ILE A 38 -0.33 -3.64 1.63
N LEU A 39 -0.60 -2.60 0.84
CA LEU A 39 -0.20 -2.55 -0.58
C LEU A 39 1.33 -2.59 -0.73
N TYR A 40 2.07 -1.86 0.10
CA TYR A 40 3.53 -1.91 0.07
C TYR A 40 4.09 -3.29 0.45
N THR A 41 3.44 -3.97 1.39
CA THR A 41 3.82 -5.35 1.78
C THR A 41 3.46 -6.36 0.69
N ALA A 42 2.42 -6.10 -0.10
CA ALA A 42 2.04 -6.88 -1.26
C ALA A 42 2.99 -6.68 -2.47
N GLY A 43 3.98 -5.80 -2.35
CA GLY A 43 5.01 -5.57 -3.36
C GLY A 43 4.80 -4.32 -4.22
N LEU A 44 3.72 -3.56 -4.01
CA LEU A 44 3.48 -2.34 -4.78
C LEU A 44 4.43 -1.22 -4.34
N GLY A 45 5.00 -0.54 -5.32
CA GLY A 45 5.84 0.63 -5.16
C GLY A 45 5.05 1.89 -4.82
N PRO A 46 5.72 2.96 -4.34
CA PRO A 46 5.08 4.22 -3.99
C PRO A 46 4.27 4.87 -5.13
N THR A 47 4.69 4.68 -6.39
CA THR A 47 3.99 5.20 -7.58
C THR A 47 2.66 4.48 -7.81
N GLU A 48 2.65 3.16 -7.76
CA GLU A 48 1.45 2.34 -7.96
C GLU A 48 0.44 2.59 -6.84
N ILE A 49 0.92 2.68 -5.60
CA ILE A 49 0.09 3.06 -4.45
C ILE A 49 -0.47 4.48 -4.63
N GLY A 50 0.33 5.41 -5.16
CA GLY A 50 -0.11 6.77 -5.46
C GLY A 50 -1.25 6.79 -6.47
N HIS A 51 -1.18 5.98 -7.52
CA HIS A 51 -2.26 5.84 -8.50
C HIS A 51 -3.54 5.28 -7.88
N ILE A 52 -3.46 4.30 -6.97
CA ILE A 52 -4.64 3.74 -6.29
C ILE A 52 -5.37 4.79 -5.44
N PHE A 53 -4.63 5.69 -4.79
CA PHE A 53 -5.22 6.69 -3.89
C PHE A 53 -5.36 8.08 -4.49
N ASP A 54 -5.14 8.23 -5.80
CA ASP A 54 -5.11 9.49 -6.53
C ASP A 54 -4.24 10.57 -5.83
N VAL A 55 -3.03 10.19 -5.44
CA VAL A 55 -2.06 11.09 -4.79
C VAL A 55 -0.66 10.91 -5.36
N PRO A 56 0.18 11.97 -5.34
CA PRO A 56 1.58 11.86 -5.73
C PRO A 56 2.34 10.81 -4.89
N ALA A 57 3.25 10.07 -5.52
CA ALA A 57 4.13 9.10 -4.85
C ALA A 57 4.93 9.72 -3.68
N THR A 58 5.25 11.02 -3.78
CA THR A 58 5.93 11.81 -2.73
C THR A 58 5.10 11.91 -1.45
N SER A 59 3.78 11.74 -1.53
CA SER A 59 2.87 11.71 -0.37
C SER A 59 2.83 10.34 0.32
N ILE A 60 3.26 9.27 -0.35
CA ILE A 60 3.27 7.89 0.18
C ILE A 60 4.54 7.62 1.02
N SER A 61 5.71 8.09 0.56
CA SER A 61 7.01 7.88 1.23
C SER A 61 7.07 8.34 2.70
N PRO A 62 6.48 9.50 3.09
CA PRO A 62 6.41 9.92 4.48
C PRO A 62 5.54 9.00 5.35
N VAL A 63 4.46 8.44 4.80
CA VAL A 63 3.56 7.51 5.53
C VAL A 63 4.32 6.23 5.87
N LEU A 64 5.01 5.64 4.89
CA LEU A 64 5.84 4.46 5.09
C LEU A 64 6.99 4.72 6.08
N SER A 65 7.61 5.90 6.02
CA SER A 65 8.71 6.30 6.92
C SER A 65 8.25 6.52 8.36
N ARG A 66 7.10 7.17 8.56
CA ARG A 66 6.50 7.37 9.89
C ARG A 66 6.12 6.04 10.54
N GLN A 67 5.64 5.09 9.75
CA GLN A 67 5.29 3.75 10.26
C GLN A 67 6.51 2.90 10.61
N LYS A 68 7.60 2.94 9.83
CA LYS A 68 8.89 2.31 10.22
C LYS A 68 9.40 2.86 11.56
N LYS A 69 9.33 4.19 11.76
CA LYS A 69 9.71 4.83 13.04
C LYS A 69 8.78 4.42 14.19
N GLN A 70 7.46 4.34 13.98
CA GLN A 70 6.52 3.87 15.01
C GLN A 70 6.75 2.41 15.40
N LYS A 71 6.95 1.50 14.44
CA LYS A 71 7.29 0.09 14.73
C LYS A 71 8.57 -0.02 15.56
N LYS A 72 9.59 0.80 15.29
CA LYS A 72 10.84 0.83 16.07
C LYS A 72 10.63 1.31 17.51
N ARG A 73 9.83 2.37 17.71
CA ARG A 73 9.50 2.89 19.06
C ARG A 73 8.65 1.90 19.88
N ARG A 74 7.70 1.21 19.25
CA ARG A 74 6.89 0.18 19.93
C ARG A 74 7.71 -1.05 20.35
N LYS A 75 8.75 -1.41 19.60
CA LYS A 75 9.71 -2.46 20.00
C LYS A 75 10.60 -2.03 21.17
N ALA A 76 11.06 -0.78 21.19
CA ALA A 76 11.84 -0.25 22.31
C ALA A 76 11.04 -0.19 23.62
N SER A 77 9.76 0.17 23.56
CA SER A 77 8.87 0.25 24.73
C SER A 77 8.41 -1.10 25.28
N LYS A 78 8.63 -2.20 24.56
CA LYS A 78 8.26 -3.57 24.99
C LYS A 78 9.39 -4.30 25.70
N ASN A 79 10.60 -3.72 25.69
CA ASN A 79 11.80 -4.23 26.34
C ASN A 79 12.18 -3.43 27.61
N VAL A 80 11.23 -2.64 28.13
CA VAL A 80 11.27 -1.99 29.45
C VAL A 80 10.13 -2.59 30.26
#